data_AF-A0A673UFJ8-F1
#
_entry.id   AF-A0A673UFJ8-F1
#
_cell.length_a   1.000
_cell.length_b   1.000
_cell.length_c   1.000
_cell.angle_alpha   90.00
_cell.angle_beta   90.00
_cell.angle_gamma   90.00
#
_symmetry.space_group_name_H-M   'P 1'
#
loop_
_entity.id
_entity.type
_entity.pdbx_description
1 polymer ?
#
loop_
_entity_poly.entity_id
_entity_poly.type
_entity_poly.pdbx_seq_one_letter_code
_entity_poly.pdbx_strand_id
1 'polypeptide(L)'
;MTALRYQKKFTEYSARLDSLSRCVAAPPGGKGEETKSLTLVLHRDSGSLGFNIIGGRPCVDNQDGSSSEGIFVSKIVDSGPAAKDGGLQIHDRIIENIQKTM
;
A
#
# COMPACT_ATOMS: atom_id res chain seq x y z
N MET A 1 3.29 43.34 -30.19
CA MET A 1 1.92 42.98 -29.77
C MET A 1 1.71 41.45 -29.72
N THR A 2 2.65 40.68 -29.15
CA THR A 2 2.60 39.19 -29.17
C THR A 2 2.89 38.56 -27.81
N ALA A 3 3.75 39.16 -26.98
CA ALA A 3 4.03 38.70 -25.62
C ALA A 3 2.80 38.70 -24.70
N LEU A 4 1.95 39.73 -24.79
CA LEU A 4 0.69 39.84 -24.03
C LEU A 4 -0.31 38.72 -24.36
N ARG A 5 -0.34 38.22 -25.61
CA ARG A 5 -1.19 37.08 -25.99
C ARG A 5 -0.70 35.79 -25.34
N TYR A 6 0.62 35.63 -25.18
CA TYR A 6 1.20 34.49 -24.46
C TYR A 6 0.94 34.58 -22.96
N GLN A 7 1.06 35.77 -22.35
CA GLN A 7 0.74 36.00 -20.94
C GLN A 7 -0.71 35.62 -20.61
N LYS A 8 -1.68 36.00 -21.46
CA LYS A 8 -3.10 35.61 -21.25
C LYS A 8 -3.32 34.11 -21.38
N LYS A 9 -2.65 33.45 -22.33
CA LYS A 9 -2.69 31.99 -22.49
C LYS A 9 -1.98 31.24 -21.37
N PHE A 10 -0.96 31.84 -20.75
CA PHE A 10 -0.22 31.25 -19.65
C PHE A 10 -1.09 31.06 -18.42
N THR A 11 -1.85 32.08 -18.02
CA THR A 11 -2.79 32.00 -16.88
C THR A 11 -3.91 30.99 -17.13
N GLU A 12 -4.42 30.92 -18.36
CA GLU A 12 -5.44 29.95 -18.72
C GLU A 12 -4.90 28.51 -18.67
N TYR A 13 -3.66 28.31 -19.12
CA TYR A 13 -2.98 27.02 -19.08
C TYR A 13 -2.64 26.58 -17.65
N SER A 14 -2.16 27.50 -16.80
CA SER A 14 -1.88 27.20 -15.39
C SER A 14 -3.15 26.83 -14.63
N ALA A 15 -4.26 27.54 -14.84
CA ALA A 15 -5.54 27.19 -14.23
C ALA A 15 -6.07 25.81 -14.66
N ARG A 16 -5.86 25.42 -15.93
CA ARG A 16 -6.18 24.08 -16.42
C ARG A 16 -5.29 23.00 -15.80
N LEU A 17 -4.00 23.27 -15.61
CA LEU A 17 -3.08 22.37 -14.89
C LEU A 17 -3.46 22.22 -13.41
N ASP A 18 -3.81 23.31 -12.72
CA ASP A 18 -4.27 23.26 -11.33
C ASP A 18 -5.60 22.52 -11.18
N SER A 19 -6.49 22.64 -12.17
CA SER A 19 -7.74 21.86 -12.22
C SER A 19 -7.47 20.36 -12.40
N LEU A 20 -6.50 20.00 -13.26
CA LEU A 20 -6.11 18.62 -13.48
C LEU A 20 -5.38 18.03 -12.26
N SER A 21 -4.53 18.82 -11.61
CA SER A 21 -3.87 18.49 -10.35
C SER A 21 -4.86 18.19 -9.24
N ARG A 22 -5.93 19.00 -9.09
CA ARG A 22 -7.00 18.76 -8.10
C ARG A 22 -7.89 17.57 -8.41
N CYS A 23 -7.98 17.11 -9.67
CA CYS A 23 -8.65 15.85 -9.99
C CYS A 23 -7.82 14.62 -9.57
N VAL A 24 -6.50 14.77 -9.43
CA VAL A 24 -5.59 13.71 -8.96
C VAL A 24 -5.35 13.81 -7.44
N ALA A 25 -5.46 15.01 -6.86
CA ALA A 25 -5.24 15.30 -5.45
C ALA A 25 -6.54 15.48 -4.64
N ALA A 26 -7.64 14.87 -5.06
CA ALA A 26 -8.70 14.55 -4.11
C ALA A 26 -8.29 13.22 -3.45
N PRO A 27 -7.77 13.21 -2.20
CA PRO A 27 -7.73 11.98 -1.47
C PRO A 27 -9.19 11.51 -1.39
N PRO A 28 -9.53 10.29 -1.86
CA PRO A 28 -10.80 9.74 -1.47
C PRO A 28 -10.76 9.72 0.06
N GLY A 29 -11.72 10.41 0.67
CA GLY A 29 -12.02 10.23 2.09
C GLY A 29 -12.42 8.77 2.28
N GLY A 30 -11.42 7.92 2.50
CA GLY A 30 -11.60 6.55 2.92
C GLY A 30 -12.04 6.59 4.35
N LYS A 31 -13.31 6.27 4.59
CA LYS A 31 -13.87 6.00 5.91
C LYS A 31 -12.87 5.18 6.70
N GLY A 32 -12.56 5.60 7.92
CA GLY A 32 -11.65 4.89 8.82
C GLY A 32 -12.00 3.41 8.83
N GLU A 33 -11.18 2.62 8.15
CA GLU A 33 -11.28 1.19 8.10
C GLU A 33 -10.89 0.72 9.50
N GLU A 34 -11.85 0.23 10.28
CA GLU A 34 -11.55 -0.43 11.55
C GLU A 34 -10.70 -1.66 11.24
N THR A 35 -9.39 -1.51 11.31
CA THR A 35 -8.41 -2.56 11.06
C THR A 35 -8.39 -3.48 12.26
N LYS A 36 -9.00 -4.65 12.12
CA LYS A 36 -8.95 -5.71 13.15
C LYS A 36 -7.60 -6.42 13.08
N SER A 37 -6.82 -6.34 14.15
CA SER A 37 -5.60 -7.14 14.28
C SER A 37 -5.93 -8.58 14.67
N LEU A 38 -5.20 -9.52 14.07
CA LEU A 38 -5.32 -10.97 14.30
C LEU A 38 -3.93 -11.55 14.53
N THR A 39 -3.80 -12.46 15.49
CA THR A 39 -2.55 -13.20 15.75
C THR A 39 -2.74 -14.63 15.27
N LEU A 40 -1.89 -15.05 14.32
CA LEU A 40 -1.92 -16.38 13.73
C LEU A 40 -0.67 -17.17 14.11
N VAL A 41 -0.87 -18.42 14.53
CA VAL A 41 0.23 -19.36 14.79
C VAL A 41 0.35 -20.30 13.60
N LEU A 42 1.41 -20.14 12.82
CA LEU A 42 1.71 -20.99 11.68
C LEU A 42 2.80 -21.99 12.05
N HIS A 43 2.54 -23.27 11.79
CA HIS A 43 3.55 -24.31 11.91
C HIS A 43 4.30 -24.43 10.58
N ARG A 44 5.62 -24.34 10.61
CA ARG A 44 6.46 -24.61 9.44
C ARG A 44 6.20 -26.02 8.96
N ASP A 45 5.92 -26.15 7.66
CA ASP A 45 5.83 -27.40 6.96
C ASP A 45 6.80 -27.38 5.78
N SER A 46 7.52 -28.47 5.56
CA SER A 46 8.58 -28.59 4.52
C SER A 46 9.58 -27.41 4.46
N GLY A 47 9.79 -26.70 5.57
CA GLY A 47 10.70 -25.54 5.67
C GLY A 47 10.08 -24.18 5.35
N SER A 48 8.79 -24.10 4.99
CA SER A 48 8.09 -22.87 4.62
C SER A 48 6.83 -22.63 5.45
N LEU A 49 6.32 -21.39 5.41
CA LEU A 49 5.00 -21.03 5.94
C LEU A 49 3.93 -20.93 4.85
N GLY A 50 4.31 -21.02 3.56
CA GLY A 50 3.37 -21.09 2.45
C GLY A 50 2.78 -19.75 2.00
N PHE A 51 3.51 -18.64 2.11
CA PHE A 51 3.09 -17.34 1.57
C PHE A 51 4.28 -16.50 1.13
N ASN A 52 4.02 -15.50 0.28
CA ASN A 52 5.00 -14.51 -0.18
C ASN A 52 4.65 -13.13 0.38
N ILE A 53 5.68 -12.31 0.56
CA ILE A 53 5.54 -10.93 1.01
C ILE A 53 5.98 -9.95 -0.09
N ILE A 54 5.44 -8.74 -0.04
CA ILE A 54 5.89 -7.56 -0.78
C ILE A 54 6.04 -6.37 0.17
N GLY A 55 6.73 -5.33 -0.28
CA GLY A 55 6.97 -4.13 0.51
C GLY A 55 8.21 -4.23 1.39
N GLY A 56 8.21 -3.56 2.53
CA GLY A 56 9.33 -3.51 3.47
C GLY A 56 10.50 -2.59 3.06
N ARG A 57 10.40 -1.88 1.93
CA ARG A 57 11.40 -0.86 1.57
C ARG A 57 10.99 0.49 2.17
N PRO A 58 11.82 1.10 3.05
CA PRO A 58 11.62 2.49 3.39
C PRO A 58 11.88 3.32 2.13
N CYS A 59 10.86 3.99 1.61
CA CYS A 59 11.07 5.00 0.58
C CYS A 59 11.70 6.21 1.28
N VAL A 60 12.97 6.49 0.99
CA VAL A 60 13.67 7.66 1.56
C VAL A 60 13.33 8.95 0.79
N ASP A 61 12.50 8.86 -0.24
CA ASP A 61 12.13 10.02 -1.05
C ASP A 61 10.89 10.70 -0.49
N ASN A 62 11.19 11.79 0.19
CA ASN A 62 10.32 12.86 0.63
C ASN A 62 9.17 13.18 -0.34
N GLN A 63 8.00 13.47 0.24
CA GLN A 63 6.83 14.13 -0.37
C GLN A 63 5.88 13.24 -1.19
N ASP A 64 5.28 12.22 -0.57
CA ASP A 64 3.81 12.17 -0.53
C ASP A 64 3.37 11.19 0.56
N GLY A 65 2.66 11.68 1.56
CA GLY A 65 2.19 10.87 2.65
C GLY A 65 1.02 10.00 2.20
N SER A 66 1.26 8.73 1.87
CA SER A 66 0.37 7.62 2.24
C SER A 66 0.77 6.30 1.58
N SER A 67 0.62 5.22 2.34
CA SER A 67 0.23 3.87 1.90
C SER A 67 1.30 2.78 1.71
N SER A 68 2.54 3.03 1.28
CA SER A 68 3.46 1.89 0.96
C SER A 68 4.37 1.39 2.10
N GLU A 69 4.38 2.04 3.26
CA GLU A 69 5.23 1.64 4.39
C GLU A 69 4.63 0.43 5.12
N GLY A 70 4.92 -0.77 4.65
CA GLY A 70 4.47 -1.99 5.29
C GLY A 70 4.95 -3.26 4.58
N ILE A 71 4.78 -4.38 5.26
CA ILE A 71 4.99 -5.71 4.70
C ILE A 71 3.61 -6.33 4.49
N PHE A 72 3.32 -6.76 3.27
CA PHE A 72 2.01 -7.27 2.89
C PHE A 72 2.11 -8.65 2.25
N VAL A 73 1.09 -9.48 2.44
CA VAL A 73 0.99 -10.78 1.78
C VAL A 73 0.62 -10.59 0.31
N SER A 74 1.47 -11.08 -0.60
CA SER A 74 1.25 -10.99 -2.05
C SER A 74 0.69 -12.27 -2.66
N LYS A 75 1.00 -13.42 -2.06
CA LYS A 75 0.56 -14.73 -2.54
C LYS A 75 0.46 -15.72 -1.38
N ILE A 76 -0.50 -16.63 -1.47
CA ILE A 76 -0.63 -17.78 -0.58
C ILE A 76 -0.46 -19.04 -1.43
N VAL A 77 0.27 -20.03 -0.90
CA VAL A 77 0.47 -21.33 -1.52
C VAL A 77 -0.72 -22.22 -1.17
N ASP A 78 -1.39 -22.76 -2.19
CA ASP A 78 -2.47 -23.72 -2.01
C ASP A 78 -2.01 -24.90 -1.15
N SER A 79 -2.85 -25.35 -0.23
CA SER A 79 -2.54 -26.40 0.76
C SER A 79 -1.36 -26.12 1.71
N GLY A 80 -0.75 -24.93 1.66
CA GLY A 80 0.33 -24.55 2.56
C GLY A 80 -0.15 -24.19 3.97
N PRO A 81 0.76 -24.02 4.94
CA PRO A 81 0.40 -23.68 6.33
C PRO A 81 -0.44 -22.41 6.47
N ALA A 82 -0.16 -21.39 5.65
CA ALA A 82 -0.91 -20.13 5.64
C ALA A 82 -2.30 -20.22 5.00
N ALA A 83 -2.60 -21.27 4.21
CA ALA A 83 -3.88 -21.48 3.53
C ALA A 83 -4.91 -22.26 4.35
N LYS A 84 -4.55 -22.65 5.59
CA LYS A 84 -5.48 -23.34 6.50
C LYS A 84 -6.67 -22.44 6.84
N ASP A 85 -7.75 -23.05 7.31
CA ASP A 85 -8.94 -22.30 7.73
C ASP A 85 -8.59 -21.28 8.82
N GLY A 86 -9.06 -20.04 8.66
CA GLY A 86 -8.66 -18.91 9.50
C GLY A 86 -7.20 -18.46 9.33
N GLY A 87 -6.53 -18.86 8.24
CA GLY A 87 -5.16 -18.49 7.90
C GLY A 87 -5.00 -17.05 7.37
N LEU A 88 -3.84 -16.77 6.77
CA LEU A 88 -3.57 -15.46 6.18
C LEU A 88 -4.40 -15.24 4.91
N GLN A 89 -4.60 -13.98 4.54
CA GLN A 89 -5.22 -13.56 3.28
C GLN A 89 -4.27 -12.67 2.47
N ILE A 90 -4.47 -12.63 1.15
CA ILE A 90 -3.75 -11.69 0.28
C ILE A 90 -4.16 -10.27 0.69
N HIS A 91 -3.19 -9.35 0.71
CA HIS A 91 -3.32 -7.98 1.21
C HIS A 91 -3.32 -7.81 2.73
N ASP A 92 -3.23 -8.89 3.52
CA ASP A 92 -2.97 -8.77 4.95
C ASP A 92 -1.65 -8.06 5.21
N ARG A 93 -1.66 -7.13 6.17
CA ARG A 93 -0.45 -6.43 6.62
C ARG A 93 0.16 -7.18 7.79
N ILE A 94 1.44 -7.52 7.66
CA ILE A 94 2.23 -8.13 8.73
C ILE A 94 2.75 -7.01 9.63
N ILE A 95 2.34 -7.04 10.89
CA ILE A 95 2.73 -6.03 11.90
C ILE A 95 3.94 -6.50 12.70
N GLU A 96 3.91 -7.75 13.16
CA GLU A 96 4.98 -8.36 13.94
C GLU A 96 5.16 -9.83 13.56
N ASN A 97 6.37 -10.34 13.77
CA ASN A 97 6.67 -11.77 13.64
C ASN A 97 7.27 -12.25 14.96
N ILE A 98 6.60 -13.22 15.59
CA ILE A 98 7.04 -13.83 16.84
C ILE A 98 7.50 -15.24 16.53
N GLN A 99 8.81 -15.49 16.62
CA GLN A 99 9.36 -16.85 16.59
C GLN A 99 9.44 -17.39 18.01
N LYS A 100 8.62 -18.41 18.31
CA LYS A 100 8.77 -19.18 19.55
C LYS A 100 9.81 -20.27 19.34
N THR A 101 10.94 -20.14 20.03
CA THR A 101 11.93 -21.21 20.21
C THR A 101 11.49 -22.06 21.40
N MET A 102 11.60 -23.38 21.29
CA MET A 102 11.46 -24.30 22.43
C MET A 102 12.72 -24.28 23.30
#